data_AF-N9V4K4-F1
#
_entry.id   AF-N9V4K4-F1
#
_cell.length_a   1.000
_cell.length_b   1.000
_cell.length_c   1.000
_cell.angle_alpha   90.00
_cell.angle_beta   90.00
_cell.angle_gamma   90.00
#
_symmetry.space_group_name_H-M   'P 1'
#
loop_
_entity.id
_entity.type
_entity.pdbx_description
1 polymer ?
#
loop_
_entity_poly.entity_id
_entity_poly.type
_entity_poly.pdbx_seq_one_letter_code
_entity_poly.pdbx_strand_id
1 'polypeptide(L)'
;MSFLSKKRWHVGNYKNRLKVELAELEAKEKEENEKNRLKEINEQKEILESIEKKLGKEKAIEVARQIQTSFVYEPPPGYSVFMEQKTEQKEKKREEEKPKKNNSFKDFKKKLKEDPIKKCGEKDIEQLLM
;
A
#
# COMPACT_ATOMS: atom_id res chain seq x y z
N MET A 1 3.85 -48.66 15.59
CA MET A 1 4.85 -47.65 15.15
C MET A 1 6.20 -48.34 14.96
N SER A 2 6.81 -48.25 13.77
CA SER A 2 8.11 -48.92 13.53
C SER A 2 9.25 -48.22 14.29
N PHE A 3 10.23 -48.97 14.79
CA PHE A 3 11.42 -48.41 15.43
C PHE A 3 12.20 -47.49 14.50
N LEU A 4 12.20 -47.80 13.20
CA LEU A 4 12.90 -47.04 12.17
C LEU A 4 12.35 -45.63 11.99
N SER A 5 11.03 -45.41 12.16
CA SER A 5 10.46 -44.06 12.03
C SER A 5 10.91 -43.09 13.12
N LYS A 6 11.45 -43.59 14.25
CA LYS A 6 12.06 -42.77 15.30
C LYS A 6 13.50 -42.35 14.98
N LYS A 7 14.17 -42.97 14.00
CA LYS A 7 15.55 -42.64 13.63
C LYS A 7 15.61 -41.34 12.82
N ARG A 8 16.62 -40.51 13.08
CA ARG A 8 16.77 -39.16 12.50
C ARG A 8 17.10 -39.16 11.01
N TRP A 9 17.69 -40.24 10.49
CA TRP A 9 18.06 -40.36 9.08
C TRP A 9 16.98 -41.04 8.23
N HIS A 10 16.00 -41.69 8.87
CA HIS A 10 15.04 -42.54 8.16
C HIS A 10 14.00 -41.69 7.42
N VAL A 11 13.67 -42.06 6.19
CA VAL A 11 12.74 -41.32 5.32
C VAL A 11 11.31 -41.30 5.87
N GLY A 12 10.87 -42.38 6.53
CA GLY A 12 9.55 -42.44 7.17
C GLY A 12 9.41 -41.58 8.44
N ASN A 13 10.47 -40.92 8.90
CA ASN A 13 10.39 -39.96 9.99
C ASN A 13 9.60 -38.73 9.53
N TYR A 14 8.60 -38.30 10.30
CA TYR A 14 7.78 -37.14 9.98
C TYR A 14 8.60 -35.88 9.70
N LYS A 15 9.64 -35.62 10.51
CA LYS A 15 10.51 -34.44 10.32
C LYS A 15 11.30 -34.48 9.01
N ASN A 16 11.64 -35.68 8.52
CA ASN A 16 12.36 -35.81 7.24
C ASN A 16 11.42 -35.71 6.06
N ARG A 17 10.20 -36.26 6.15
CA ARG A 17 9.18 -36.08 5.11
C ARG A 17 8.87 -34.61 4.88
N LEU A 18 8.65 -33.84 5.95
CA LEU A 18 8.44 -32.39 5.85
C LEU A 18 9.61 -31.66 5.19
N LYS A 19 10.86 -32.05 5.47
CA LYS A 19 12.03 -31.44 4.82
C LYS A 19 12.06 -31.72 3.33
N VAL A 20 11.71 -32.94 2.92
CA VAL A 20 11.64 -33.31 1.51
C VAL A 20 10.52 -32.53 0.83
N GLU A 21 9.34 -32.48 1.43
CA GLU A 21 8.20 -31.71 0.91
C GLU A 21 8.55 -30.22 0.74
N LEU A 22 9.20 -29.61 1.73
CA LEU A 22 9.66 -28.22 1.63
C LEU A 22 10.70 -28.02 0.52
N ALA A 23 11.66 -28.94 0.39
CA ALA A 23 12.67 -28.87 -0.66
C ALA A 23 12.05 -29.04 -2.06
N GLU A 24 11.03 -29.90 -2.19
CA GLU A 24 10.29 -30.07 -3.45
C GLU A 24 9.48 -28.82 -3.82
N LEU A 25 8.86 -28.17 -2.83
CA LEU A 25 8.16 -26.90 -3.06
C LEU A 25 9.13 -25.80 -3.48
N GLU A 26 10.27 -25.65 -2.80
CA GLU A 26 11.30 -24.66 -3.14
C GLU A 26 11.89 -24.92 -4.54
N ALA A 27 12.10 -26.19 -4.90
CA ALA A 27 12.58 -26.55 -6.23
C ALA A 27 11.57 -26.18 -7.33
N LYS A 28 10.28 -26.42 -7.10
CA LYS A 28 9.21 -26.03 -8.04
C LYS A 28 9.12 -24.52 -8.19
N GLU A 29 9.20 -23.77 -7.09
CA GLU A 29 9.19 -22.31 -7.13
C GLU A 29 10.38 -21.75 -7.92
N LYS A 30 11.58 -22.33 -7.74
CA LYS A 30 12.76 -21.96 -8.55
C LYS A 30 12.54 -22.25 -10.03
N GLU A 31 11.99 -23.41 -10.37
CA GLU A 31 11.70 -23.77 -11.76
C GLU A 31 10.67 -22.82 -12.40
N GLU A 32 9.62 -22.44 -11.67
CA GLU A 32 8.63 -21.47 -12.15
C GLU A 32 9.24 -20.08 -12.34
N ASN A 33 10.07 -19.63 -11.41
CA ASN A 33 10.79 -18.36 -11.52
C ASN A 33 11.75 -18.35 -12.72
N GLU A 34 12.46 -19.43 -12.97
CA GLU A 34 13.31 -19.57 -14.16
C GLU A 34 12.49 -19.54 -15.46
N LYS A 35 11.35 -20.24 -15.50
CA LYS A 35 10.43 -20.20 -16.65
C LYS A 35 9.91 -18.80 -16.91
N ASN A 36 9.49 -18.08 -15.87
CA ASN A 36 9.00 -16.70 -16.00
C ASN A 36 10.11 -15.77 -16.49
N ARG A 37 11.32 -15.89 -15.95
CA ARG A 37 12.49 -15.13 -16.41
C ARG A 37 12.80 -15.39 -17.89
N LEU A 38 12.70 -16.64 -18.35
CA LEU A 38 12.90 -16.96 -19.77
C LEU A 38 11.82 -16.37 -20.67
N LYS A 39 10.56 -16.31 -20.20
CA LYS A 39 9.47 -15.64 -20.94
C LYS A 39 9.75 -14.14 -21.07
N GLU A 40 10.10 -13.46 -19.98
CA GLU A 40 10.45 -12.03 -19.99
C GLU A 40 11.60 -11.72 -20.95
N ILE A 41 12.64 -12.56 -20.96
CA ILE A 41 13.77 -12.40 -21.89
C ILE A 41 13.30 -12.57 -23.35
N ASN A 42 12.42 -13.52 -23.63
CA ASN A 42 11.91 -13.73 -24.98
C ASN A 42 11.02 -12.56 -25.43
N GLU A 43 10.14 -12.05 -24.57
CA GLU A 43 9.32 -10.88 -24.86
C GLU A 43 10.20 -9.65 -25.16
N GLN A 44 11.25 -9.42 -24.37
CA GLN A 44 12.21 -8.33 -24.62
C GLN A 44 12.94 -8.50 -25.96
N LYS A 45 13.35 -9.73 -26.30
CA LYS A 45 13.97 -10.02 -27.60
C LYS A 45 13.00 -9.76 -28.75
N GLU A 46 11.74 -10.19 -28.65
CA GLU A 46 10.72 -9.95 -29.67
C GLU A 46 10.48 -8.46 -29.91
N ILE A 47 10.43 -7.66 -28.83
CA ILE A 47 10.33 -6.20 -28.93
C ILE A 47 11.53 -5.62 -29.68
N LEU A 48 12.75 -5.99 -29.30
CA LEU A 48 13.98 -5.50 -29.95
C LEU A 48 14.05 -5.92 -31.43
N GLU A 49 13.71 -7.17 -31.75
CA GLU A 49 13.64 -7.64 -33.13
C GLU A 49 12.60 -6.87 -33.96
N SER A 50 11.44 -6.58 -33.36
CA SER A 50 10.39 -5.81 -34.03
C SER A 50 10.84 -4.37 -34.34
N ILE A 51 11.62 -3.77 -33.45
CA ILE A 51 12.19 -2.43 -33.61
C ILE A 51 13.28 -2.46 -34.68
N GLU A 52 14.17 -3.46 -34.65
CA GLU A 52 15.22 -3.63 -35.65
C GLU A 52 14.63 -3.76 -37.06
N LYS A 53 13.57 -4.57 -37.22
CA LYS A 53 12.88 -4.74 -38.51
C LYS A 53 12.21 -3.46 -39.01
N LYS A 54 11.67 -2.61 -38.12
CA LYS A 54 10.92 -1.40 -38.50
C LYS A 54 11.81 -0.16 -38.68
N LEU A 55 12.83 -0.02 -37.84
CA LEU A 55 13.56 1.24 -37.63
C LEU A 55 15.08 1.08 -37.84
N GLY A 56 15.57 -0.14 -38.02
CA GLY A 56 16.99 -0.44 -38.22
C GLY A 56 17.76 -0.69 -36.92
N LYS A 57 18.99 -1.17 -37.07
CA LYS A 57 19.86 -1.63 -35.97
C LYS A 57 20.23 -0.53 -34.98
N GLU A 58 20.49 0.69 -35.46
CA GLU A 58 20.93 1.81 -34.62
C GLU A 58 19.87 2.22 -33.59
N LYS A 59 18.61 2.31 -34.03
CA LYS A 59 17.48 2.65 -33.15
C LYS A 59 17.14 1.53 -32.18
N ALA A 60 17.31 0.26 -32.57
CA ALA A 60 17.15 -0.87 -31.64
C ALA A 60 18.17 -0.81 -30.50
N ILE A 61 19.43 -0.45 -30.79
CA ILE A 61 20.48 -0.27 -29.78
C ILE A 61 20.14 0.89 -28.84
N GLU A 62 19.62 2.01 -29.36
CA GLU A 62 19.22 3.15 -28.55
C GLU A 62 18.09 2.79 -27.58
N VAL A 63 17.05 2.10 -28.07
CA VAL A 63 15.95 1.64 -27.21
C VAL A 63 16.44 0.64 -26.15
N ALA A 64 17.33 -0.28 -26.52
CA ALA A 64 17.93 -1.22 -25.55
C ALA A 64 18.69 -0.47 -24.43
N ARG A 65 19.44 0.59 -24.78
CA ARG A 65 20.10 1.45 -23.78
C ARG A 65 19.10 2.17 -22.89
N GLN A 66 18.03 2.71 -23.46
CA GLN A 66 16.97 3.37 -22.69
C GLN A 66 16.32 2.41 -21.69
N ILE A 67 15.98 1.19 -22.11
CA ILE A 67 15.43 0.14 -21.24
C ILE A 67 16.40 -0.20 -20.10
N GLN A 68 17.70 -0.28 -20.35
CA GLN A 68 18.70 -0.53 -19.29
C GLN A 68 18.80 0.62 -18.28
N THR A 69 18.59 1.86 -18.73
CA THR A 69 18.67 3.06 -17.88
C THR A 69 17.34 3.47 -17.26
N SER A 70 16.22 2.88 -17.66
CA SER A 70 14.88 3.35 -17.25
C SER A 70 14.70 3.27 -15.74
N PHE A 71 15.22 2.23 -15.08
CA PHE A 71 15.17 2.08 -13.63
C PHE A 71 15.79 3.26 -12.84
N VAL A 72 16.75 4.00 -13.41
CA VAL A 72 17.41 5.12 -12.74
C VAL A 72 16.51 6.37 -12.69
N TYR A 73 15.67 6.54 -13.70
CA TYR A 73 14.84 7.74 -13.87
C TYR A 73 13.35 7.46 -13.65
N GLU A 74 12.94 6.20 -13.63
CA GLU A 74 11.59 5.81 -13.28
C GLU A 74 11.38 5.97 -11.77
N PRO A 75 10.25 6.58 -11.37
CA PRO A 75 9.90 6.66 -9.96
C PRO A 75 9.75 5.24 -9.40
N PRO A 76 10.18 5.01 -8.14
CA PRO A 76 10.16 3.68 -7.57
C PRO A 76 8.73 3.09 -7.56
N PRO A 77 8.59 1.77 -7.66
CA PRO A 77 7.28 1.13 -7.63
C PRO A 77 6.50 1.56 -6.37
N GLY A 78 5.26 2.02 -6.56
CA GLY A 78 4.40 2.56 -5.51
C GLY A 78 4.54 4.07 -5.25
N TYR A 79 5.43 4.78 -5.93
CA TYR A 79 5.57 6.23 -5.80
C TYR A 79 4.31 7.00 -6.23
N SER A 80 3.60 6.54 -7.26
CA SER A 80 2.32 7.13 -7.70
C SER A 80 1.26 7.06 -6.59
N VAL A 81 1.09 5.88 -5.99
CA VAL A 81 0.17 5.65 -4.87
C VAL A 81 0.53 6.53 -3.67
N PHE A 82 1.82 6.70 -3.38
CA PHE A 82 2.29 7.58 -2.32
C PHE A 82 2.04 9.07 -2.62
N MET A 83 2.18 9.49 -3.87
CA MET A 83 1.88 10.87 -4.28
C MET A 83 0.38 11.16 -4.23
N GLU A 84 -0.46 10.22 -4.65
CA GLU A 84 -1.94 10.30 -4.53
C GLU A 84 -2.39 10.45 -3.07
N GLN A 85 -1.82 9.63 -2.16
CA GLN A 85 -2.10 9.75 -0.72
C GLN A 85 -1.64 11.10 -0.14
N LYS A 86 -0.50 11.63 -0.59
CA LYS A 86 -0.03 12.96 -0.18
C LYS A 86 -0.90 14.08 -0.70
N THR A 87 -1.43 13.98 -1.92
CA THR A 87 -2.36 14.97 -2.46
C THR A 87 -3.68 14.96 -1.72
N GLU A 88 -4.24 13.78 -1.43
CA GLU A 88 -5.48 13.65 -0.64
C GLU A 88 -5.33 14.23 0.79
N GLN A 89 -4.18 14.01 1.44
CA GLN A 89 -3.91 14.60 2.75
C GLN A 89 -3.76 16.12 2.71
N LYS A 90 -3.20 16.67 1.63
CA LYS A 90 -3.11 18.14 1.42
C LYS A 90 -4.48 18.76 1.15
N GLU A 91 -5.36 18.06 0.43
CA GLU A 91 -6.74 18.50 0.18
C GLU A 91 -7.57 18.49 1.47
N LYS A 92 -7.48 17.42 2.27
CA LYS A 92 -8.14 17.35 3.60
C LYS A 92 -7.68 18.49 4.52
N LYS A 93 -6.38 18.82 4.54
CA LYS A 93 -5.87 19.97 5.30
C LYS A 93 -6.38 21.33 4.78
N ARG A 94 -6.56 21.49 3.46
CA ARG A 94 -7.15 22.70 2.87
C ARG A 94 -8.65 22.85 3.13
N GLU A 95 -9.38 21.76 3.33
CA GLU A 95 -10.80 21.83 3.71
C GLU A 95 -11.02 22.23 5.17
N GLU A 96 -10.10 21.87 6.08
CA GLU A 96 -10.14 22.31 7.48
C GLU A 96 -9.80 23.80 7.68
N GLU A 97 -8.97 24.39 6.80
CA GLU A 97 -8.60 25.81 6.84
C GLU A 97 -9.61 26.76 6.19
N LYS A 98 -10.67 26.26 5.53
CA LYS A 98 -11.77 27.12 5.09
C LYS A 98 -12.57 27.55 6.32
N PRO A 99 -12.62 28.85 6.69
CA PRO A 99 -13.46 29.29 7.79
C PRO A 99 -14.92 29.01 7.41
N LYS A 100 -15.57 28.10 8.15
CA LYS A 100 -17.02 27.96 8.13
C LYS A 100 -17.59 29.32 8.49
N LYS A 101 -18.19 30.03 7.52
CA LYS A 101 -18.97 31.24 7.75
C LYS A 101 -20.24 30.86 8.53
N ASN A 102 -20.08 30.64 9.83
CA ASN A 102 -21.18 30.48 10.76
C ASN A 102 -21.44 31.85 11.40
N ASN A 103 -22.62 32.39 11.11
CA ASN A 103 -23.17 33.64 11.65
C ASN A 103 -23.37 33.59 13.19
N SER A 104 -22.29 33.49 13.97
CA SER A 104 -22.33 33.33 15.44
C SER A 104 -22.39 34.66 16.22
N PHE A 105 -22.24 35.81 15.56
CA PHE A 105 -22.18 37.09 16.27
C PHE A 105 -23.54 37.55 16.84
N LYS A 106 -24.66 37.14 16.23
CA LYS A 106 -26.01 37.41 16.76
C LYS A 106 -26.35 36.55 17.98
N ASP A 107 -25.86 35.31 18.03
CA ASP A 107 -26.14 34.38 19.12
C ASP A 107 -25.29 34.67 20.37
N PHE A 108 -24.07 35.18 20.20
CA PHE A 108 -23.23 35.63 21.32
C PHE A 108 -23.83 36.85 22.05
N LYS A 109 -24.44 37.78 21.30
CA LYS A 109 -25.06 38.99 21.87
C LYS A 109 -26.36 38.70 22.63
N LYS A 110 -27.07 37.61 22.30
CA LYS A 110 -28.21 37.10 23.08
C LYS A 110 -27.75 36.48 24.41
N LYS A 111 -26.67 35.69 24.39
CA LYS A 111 -26.10 35.06 25.60
C LYS A 111 -25.53 36.07 26.62
N LEU A 112 -25.09 37.24 26.18
CA LEU A 112 -24.58 38.31 27.06
C LEU A 112 -25.69 39.18 27.70
N LYS A 113 -26.95 39.08 27.25
CA LYS A 113 -28.08 39.83 27.81
C LYS A 113 -28.88 39.05 28.85
N GLU A 114 -28.59 37.77 29.04
CA GLU A 114 -29.21 36.93 30.07
C GLU A 114 -28.26 36.83 31.27
N ASP A 115 -28.60 37.47 32.39
CA ASP A 115 -27.83 37.36 33.63
C ASP A 115 -27.84 35.90 34.13
N PRO A 116 -26.68 35.24 34.30
CA PRO A 116 -26.62 33.83 34.71
C PRO A 116 -27.14 33.58 36.13
N ILE A 117 -27.23 34.62 36.96
CA ILE A 117 -27.66 34.53 38.37
C ILE A 117 -29.15 34.22 38.49
N LYS A 118 -29.99 34.60 37.52
CA LYS A 118 -31.44 34.29 37.57
C LYS A 118 -31.75 32.82 37.30
N LYS A 119 -30.92 32.11 36.51
CA LYS A 119 -31.15 30.69 36.17
C LYS A 119 -30.74 29.69 37.26
N CYS A 120 -29.91 30.09 38.21
CA CYS A 120 -29.48 29.21 39.30
C CYS A 120 -30.44 29.26 40.52
N GLY A 121 -31.17 30.36 40.73
CA GLY A 121 -32.06 30.50 41.89
C GLY A 121 -33.42 29.80 41.77
N GLU A 122 -33.95 29.58 40.56
CA GLU A 122 -35.28 28.96 40.38
C GLU A 122 -35.26 27.43 40.47
N LYS A 123 -34.14 26.80 40.09
CA LYS A 123 -34.03 25.31 40.08
C LYS A 123 -33.85 24.71 41.47
N ASP A 124 -33.25 25.47 42.39
CA ASP A 124 -33.00 24.98 43.76
C ASP A 124 -34.25 25.14 44.65
N ILE A 125 -35.20 26.01 44.28
CA ILE A 125 -36.47 26.18 45.02
C ILE A 125 -37.48 25.08 44.67
N GLU A 126 -37.53 24.63 43.42
CA GLU A 126 -38.41 23.53 42.99
C GLU A 126 -37.98 22.17 43.56
N GLN A 127 -36.70 21.98 43.91
CA GLN A 127 -36.20 20.75 44.53
C GLN A 127 -36.38 20.70 46.06
N LEU A 128 -36.74 21.81 46.70
CA LEU A 128 -36.97 21.89 48.15
C LEU A 128 -38.46 21.84 48.55
N LEU A 129 -39.37 21.81 47.56
CA LEU A 129 -40.83 21.81 47.75
C LEU A 129 -41.52 20.54 47.22
N MET A 130 -40.77 19.46 46.96
CA MET A 130 -41.29 18.08 46.81
C MET A 130 -40.91 17.20 47.99
#